data_AF-A0A9F2RD88-F1
#
_entry.id   AF-A0A9F2RD88-F1
#
_cell.length_a   1.000
_cell.length_b   1.000
_cell.length_c   1.000
_cell.angle_alpha   90.00
_cell.angle_beta   90.00
_cell.angle_gamma   90.00
#
_symmetry.space_group_name_H-M   'P 1'
#
loop_
_entity.id
_entity.type
_entity.pdbx_description
1 polymer ?
#
loop_
_entity_poly.entity_id
_entity_poly.type
_entity_poly.pdbx_seq_one_letter_code
_entity_poly.pdbx_strand_id
1 'polypeptide(L)'
;MLRKNPLLDPDQEEKGIEKDTAKEIPTKNIEGQMTPYFPIGMGNGTPCSLRQNLPRSSSVMYVCHPEAKHEILSVAEVTTCEYEVVILTPLLCNHPKYRFRASPVNDIFCQSLPGSPLKPHKLEHLEQQQEMMKMPFRRPKEEEINSAKEEKFSSFHKPVAVGTSQLLTVGTTHISKLTDDQLIKEFLSGSYCFHGGVGWWRYEFCYGKYVHQYHKDKENGKTTIVVGTWNKEEHLEWAQKNVARTYHHKDDGLQTVKMVSHYYGNGDVCDLTDKPRQVTVKLKCKESDSPHAVTVYMLEPHSCQYILGVESPVICKILDTADEYGLLSVPS
;
A
#
# COMPACT_ATOMS: atom_id res chain seq x y z
N MET A 1 -18.33 -9.80 -74.90
CA MET A 1 -18.55 -11.23 -74.57
C MET A 1 -17.30 -11.76 -73.88
N LEU A 2 -17.49 -12.28 -72.65
CA LEU A 2 -16.71 -13.30 -71.94
C LEU A 2 -15.20 -13.39 -72.21
N ARG A 3 -14.39 -13.04 -71.20
CA ARG A 3 -13.12 -13.74 -70.95
C ARG A 3 -13.10 -14.25 -69.50
N LYS A 4 -12.93 -15.57 -69.42
CA LYS A 4 -12.80 -16.42 -68.24
C LYS A 4 -11.43 -16.22 -67.58
N ASN A 5 -11.39 -16.36 -66.25
CA ASN A 5 -10.22 -16.70 -65.45
C ASN A 5 -9.67 -18.11 -65.82
N PRO A 6 -8.39 -18.44 -65.51
CA PRO A 6 -8.10 -19.15 -64.26
C PRO A 6 -6.73 -18.84 -63.57
N LEU A 7 -6.80 -18.73 -62.24
CA LEU A 7 -5.97 -19.31 -61.15
C LEU A 7 -4.47 -19.63 -61.34
N LEU A 8 -3.66 -19.02 -60.45
CA LEU A 8 -2.57 -19.53 -59.57
C LEU A 8 -1.44 -20.41 -60.14
N ASP A 9 -0.19 -19.96 -59.91
CA ASP A 9 0.87 -20.79 -59.32
C ASP A 9 1.76 -19.93 -58.37
N PRO A 10 2.28 -20.50 -57.26
CA PRO A 10 2.99 -19.81 -56.20
C PRO A 10 4.51 -19.86 -56.43
N ASP A 11 5.21 -18.76 -56.13
CA ASP A 11 6.63 -18.68 -55.72
C ASP A 11 7.21 -17.33 -56.14
N GLN A 12 7.07 -16.32 -55.28
CA GLN A 12 8.00 -15.21 -55.22
C GLN A 12 8.26 -14.87 -53.75
N GLU A 13 9.32 -15.48 -53.22
CA GLU A 13 10.09 -14.91 -52.12
C GLU A 13 10.53 -13.49 -52.52
N GLU A 14 9.84 -12.47 -52.02
CA GLU A 14 10.38 -11.12 -51.95
C GLU A 14 10.65 -10.75 -50.49
N LYS A 15 11.94 -10.79 -50.15
CA LYS A 15 12.53 -10.21 -48.94
C LYS A 15 12.16 -8.73 -48.85
N GLY A 16 11.09 -8.44 -48.12
CA GLY A 16 10.68 -7.11 -47.70
C GLY A 16 11.47 -6.64 -46.48
N ILE A 17 12.60 -5.99 -46.75
CA ILE A 17 13.43 -5.14 -45.90
C ILE A 17 12.70 -4.65 -44.63
N GLU A 18 13.19 -5.10 -43.46
CA GLU A 18 12.88 -4.51 -42.15
C GLU A 18 13.20 -3.02 -42.18
N LYS A 19 12.16 -2.20 -42.36
CA LYS A 19 12.23 -0.79 -42.00
C LYS A 19 12.08 -0.70 -40.49
N ASP A 20 13.22 -0.65 -39.81
CA ASP A 20 13.35 -0.16 -38.42
C ASP A 20 12.92 1.32 -38.38
N THR A 21 11.60 1.52 -38.44
CA THR A 21 10.99 2.75 -37.97
C THR A 21 10.94 2.62 -36.47
N ALA A 22 11.83 3.35 -35.80
CA ALA A 22 11.79 3.52 -34.37
C ALA A 22 10.42 4.10 -33.99
N LYS A 23 9.42 3.23 -33.76
CA LYS A 23 8.15 3.60 -33.16
C LYS A 23 8.48 4.19 -31.80
N GLU A 24 8.26 5.48 -31.68
CA GLU A 24 8.37 6.21 -30.44
C GLU A 24 7.52 5.49 -29.39
N ILE A 25 8.10 5.21 -28.23
CA ILE A 25 7.42 4.41 -27.22
C ILE A 25 6.33 5.26 -26.59
N PRO A 26 5.07 4.80 -26.59
CA PRO A 26 4.00 5.57 -26.01
C PRO A 26 4.18 5.68 -24.49
N THR A 27 3.89 6.86 -23.97
CA THR A 27 3.98 7.18 -22.54
C THR A 27 2.64 7.64 -22.02
N LYS A 28 2.28 7.23 -20.80
CA LYS A 28 1.03 7.63 -20.14
C LYS A 28 1.34 8.13 -18.73
N ASN A 29 0.57 9.11 -18.28
CA ASN A 29 0.64 9.56 -16.90
C ASN A 29 -0.02 8.50 -15.99
N ILE A 30 0.79 7.80 -15.22
CA ILE A 30 0.36 6.83 -14.21
C ILE A 30 0.80 7.39 -12.87
N GLU A 31 -0.16 7.66 -11.97
CA GLU A 31 0.07 8.18 -10.62
C GLU A 31 0.88 9.50 -10.55
N GLY A 32 0.77 10.35 -11.58
CA GLY A 32 1.47 11.64 -11.64
C GLY A 32 2.82 11.58 -12.34
N GLN A 33 3.23 10.41 -12.85
CA GLN A 33 4.47 10.22 -13.58
C GLN A 33 4.25 9.70 -15.01
N MET A 34 4.87 10.37 -15.98
CA MET A 34 4.89 9.93 -17.38
C MET A 34 5.73 8.65 -17.50
N THR A 35 5.04 7.54 -17.77
CA THR A 35 5.64 6.20 -17.75
C THR A 35 5.49 5.55 -19.13
N PRO A 36 6.57 5.01 -19.72
CA PRO A 36 6.51 4.27 -20.98
C PRO A 36 5.78 2.94 -20.79
N TYR A 37 4.98 2.53 -21.77
CA TYR A 37 4.21 1.29 -21.70
C TYR A 37 4.20 0.55 -23.03
N PHE A 38 4.00 -0.77 -22.97
CA PHE A 38 3.80 -1.61 -24.15
C PHE A 38 2.29 -1.81 -24.41
N PRO A 39 1.74 -1.28 -25.51
CA PRO A 39 0.32 -1.40 -25.84
C PRO A 39 -0.03 -2.74 -26.48
N ILE A 40 -1.14 -3.34 -26.04
CA ILE A 40 -1.80 -4.48 -26.70
C ILE A 40 -3.28 -4.15 -26.87
N GLY A 41 -3.77 -4.18 -28.11
CA GLY A 41 -5.19 -4.11 -28.41
C GLY A 41 -5.81 -5.51 -28.41
N MET A 42 -6.84 -5.71 -27.59
CA MET A 42 -7.65 -6.93 -27.57
C MET A 42 -9.05 -6.60 -28.12
N GLY A 43 -9.38 -7.14 -29.28
CA GLY A 43 -10.69 -6.99 -29.93
C GLY A 43 -11.58 -8.24 -29.78
N ASN A 44 -12.76 -8.19 -30.39
CA ASN A 44 -13.70 -9.31 -30.49
C ASN A 44 -14.27 -9.82 -29.14
N GLY A 45 -14.44 -8.92 -28.17
CA GLY A 45 -15.14 -9.25 -26.92
C GLY A 45 -16.64 -9.46 -27.11
N THR A 46 -17.33 -9.83 -26.03
CA THR A 46 -18.80 -10.05 -26.04
C THR A 46 -19.53 -8.84 -26.64
N PRO A 47 -20.55 -9.04 -27.50
CA PRO A 47 -21.34 -7.96 -28.08
C PRO A 47 -21.92 -7.03 -27.01
N CYS A 48 -21.84 -5.73 -27.26
CA CYS A 48 -22.34 -4.68 -26.38
C CYS A 48 -23.67 -4.12 -26.90
N SER A 49 -24.75 -4.34 -26.16
CA SER A 49 -26.09 -3.84 -26.51
C SER A 49 -26.16 -2.32 -26.61
N LEU A 50 -25.34 -1.61 -25.83
CA LEU A 50 -25.27 -0.14 -25.80
C LEU A 50 -24.53 0.46 -27.01
N ARG A 51 -23.81 -0.37 -27.79
CA ARG A 51 -23.03 0.05 -28.97
C ARG A 51 -23.46 -0.71 -30.22
N GLN A 52 -24.77 -0.79 -30.48
CA GLN A 52 -25.32 -1.43 -31.69
C GLN A 52 -24.79 -2.88 -31.88
N ASN A 53 -24.61 -3.62 -30.78
CA ASN A 53 -24.03 -4.97 -30.75
C ASN A 53 -22.59 -5.09 -31.27
N LEU A 54 -21.83 -4.00 -31.34
CA LEU A 54 -20.39 -4.07 -31.59
C LEU A 54 -19.68 -4.83 -30.45
N PRO A 55 -18.63 -5.62 -30.76
CA PRO A 55 -17.88 -6.34 -29.75
C PRO A 55 -17.16 -5.36 -28.82
N ARG A 56 -17.14 -5.69 -27.51
CA ARG A 56 -16.29 -4.98 -26.54
C ARG A 56 -14.83 -5.05 -26.98
N SER A 57 -14.07 -3.99 -26.72
CA SER A 57 -12.62 -3.95 -26.98
C SER A 57 -11.86 -3.48 -25.76
N SER A 58 -10.58 -3.85 -25.66
CA SER A 58 -9.73 -3.47 -24.54
C SER A 58 -8.34 -3.06 -25.02
N SER A 59 -7.86 -1.93 -24.52
CA SER A 59 -6.47 -1.49 -24.69
C SER A 59 -5.70 -1.81 -23.41
N VAL A 60 -4.85 -2.82 -23.49
CA VAL A 60 -4.01 -3.29 -22.38
C VAL A 60 -2.64 -2.61 -22.48
N MET A 61 -2.18 -2.04 -21.37
CA MET A 61 -0.90 -1.35 -21.28
C MET A 61 -0.05 -2.04 -20.24
N TYR A 62 1.03 -2.67 -20.70
CA TYR A 62 2.01 -3.26 -19.81
C TYR A 62 3.04 -2.21 -19.42
N VAL A 63 3.26 -2.07 -18.13
CA VAL A 63 4.12 -1.05 -17.54
C VAL A 63 5.22 -1.75 -16.75
N CYS A 64 6.46 -1.27 -16.89
CA CYS A 64 7.56 -1.76 -16.07
C CYS A 64 7.31 -1.41 -14.60
N HIS A 65 7.28 -2.44 -13.76
CA HIS A 65 7.33 -2.30 -12.31
C HIS A 65 8.23 -3.39 -11.72
N PRO A 66 9.42 -3.03 -11.18
CA PRO A 66 10.41 -4.01 -10.71
C PRO A 66 9.88 -4.96 -9.63
N GLU A 67 8.97 -4.48 -8.78
CA GLU A 67 8.46 -5.22 -7.63
C GLU A 67 7.11 -5.91 -7.89
N ALA A 68 6.54 -5.78 -9.10
CA ALA A 68 5.23 -6.35 -9.42
C ALA A 68 5.32 -7.84 -9.79
N LYS A 69 4.25 -8.61 -9.55
CA LYS A 69 4.13 -10.03 -9.92
C LYS A 69 3.08 -10.27 -11.01
N HIS A 70 3.12 -9.48 -12.09
CA HIS A 70 2.16 -9.55 -13.20
C HIS A 70 0.71 -9.26 -12.79
N GLU A 71 0.50 -8.13 -12.11
CA GLU A 71 -0.82 -7.77 -11.58
C GLU A 71 -1.47 -6.62 -12.35
N ILE A 72 -2.79 -6.56 -12.30
CA ILE A 72 -3.58 -5.50 -12.91
C ILE A 72 -3.60 -4.32 -11.93
N LEU A 73 -3.04 -3.17 -12.33
CA LEU A 73 -3.12 -1.92 -11.57
C LEU A 73 -4.51 -1.30 -11.64
N SER A 74 -5.09 -1.25 -12.85
CA SER A 74 -6.40 -0.61 -13.06
C SER A 74 -7.13 -1.19 -14.27
N VAL A 75 -8.45 -1.15 -14.19
CA VAL A 75 -9.39 -1.40 -15.29
C VAL A 75 -10.38 -0.24 -15.30
N ALA A 76 -10.49 0.46 -16.42
CA ALA A 76 -11.42 1.58 -16.59
C ALA A 76 -12.19 1.42 -17.89
N GLU A 77 -13.49 1.70 -17.87
CA GLU A 77 -14.28 1.87 -19.09
C GLU A 77 -14.17 3.34 -19.53
N VAL A 78 -13.34 3.60 -20.54
CA VAL A 78 -13.02 4.97 -20.99
C VAL A 78 -14.10 5.52 -21.91
N THR A 79 -14.70 4.65 -22.72
CA THR A 79 -15.92 4.93 -23.48
C THR A 79 -16.80 3.68 -23.39
N THR A 80 -18.10 3.82 -23.67
CA THR A 80 -19.04 2.68 -23.54
C THR A 80 -18.54 1.46 -24.31
N CYS A 81 -18.27 0.37 -23.58
CA CYS A 81 -17.76 -0.90 -24.09
C CYS A 81 -16.33 -0.87 -24.69
N GLU A 82 -15.56 0.16 -24.40
CA GLU A 82 -14.11 0.21 -24.63
C GLU A 82 -13.39 0.34 -23.28
N TYR A 83 -12.56 -0.66 -23.00
CA TYR A 83 -11.86 -0.78 -21.74
C TYR A 83 -10.40 -0.41 -21.88
N GLU A 84 -9.87 0.13 -20.81
CA GLU A 84 -8.47 0.44 -20.66
C GLU A 84 -7.94 -0.32 -19.44
N VAL A 85 -6.88 -1.11 -19.63
CA VAL A 85 -6.32 -1.98 -18.60
C VAL A 85 -4.84 -1.65 -18.42
N VAL A 86 -4.39 -1.37 -17.20
CA VAL A 86 -2.98 -1.18 -16.88
C VAL A 86 -2.47 -2.41 -16.12
N ILE A 87 -1.40 -3.03 -16.63
CA ILE A 87 -0.78 -4.22 -16.04
C ILE A 87 0.65 -3.89 -15.65
N LEU A 88 1.01 -4.16 -14.41
CA LEU A 88 2.37 -4.04 -13.91
C LEU A 88 3.13 -5.34 -14.13
N THR A 89 4.29 -5.26 -14.78
CA THR A 89 5.12 -6.42 -15.06
C THR A 89 6.61 -6.10 -14.89
N PRO A 90 7.38 -7.00 -14.23
CA PRO A 90 8.82 -6.83 -14.10
C PRO A 90 9.57 -7.11 -15.41
N LEU A 91 8.96 -7.85 -16.34
CA LEU A 91 9.62 -8.28 -17.59
C LEU A 91 10.01 -7.10 -18.50
N LEU A 92 9.20 -6.04 -18.51
CA LEU A 92 9.52 -4.84 -19.30
C LEU A 92 10.69 -4.04 -18.73
N CYS A 93 11.03 -4.21 -17.44
CA CYS A 93 12.10 -3.45 -16.80
C CYS A 93 13.50 -3.82 -17.27
N ASN A 94 13.65 -4.99 -17.89
CA ASN A 94 14.89 -5.41 -18.55
C ASN A 94 15.17 -4.62 -19.82
N HIS A 95 14.15 -4.03 -20.44
CA HIS A 95 14.30 -3.29 -21.68
C HIS A 95 14.62 -1.81 -21.41
N PRO A 96 15.74 -1.25 -21.90
CA PRO A 96 16.18 0.13 -21.59
C PRO A 96 15.17 1.23 -21.93
N LYS A 97 14.28 0.90 -22.86
CA LYS A 97 13.30 1.78 -23.49
C LYS A 97 11.95 1.80 -22.72
N TYR A 98 11.69 0.79 -21.87
CA TYR A 98 10.52 0.72 -20.98
C TYR A 98 10.90 0.81 -19.49
N ARG A 99 12.19 0.72 -19.17
CA ARG A 99 12.69 0.83 -17.80
C ARG A 99 12.35 2.19 -17.20
N PHE A 100 11.75 2.17 -16.03
CA PHE A 100 11.53 3.35 -15.20
C PHE A 100 12.85 4.09 -14.94
N ARG A 101 12.92 5.37 -15.32
CA ARG A 101 14.00 6.28 -14.92
C ARG A 101 13.46 7.16 -13.80
N ALA A 102 13.85 6.86 -12.56
CA ALA A 102 13.63 7.79 -11.46
C ALA A 102 14.33 9.11 -11.81
N SER A 103 13.65 10.24 -11.60
CA SER A 103 14.33 11.53 -11.60
C SER A 103 15.47 11.48 -10.59
N PRO A 104 16.68 11.93 -10.93
CA PRO A 104 17.77 11.94 -9.97
C PRO A 104 17.36 12.77 -8.76
N VAL A 105 17.33 12.13 -7.58
CA VAL A 105 17.19 12.84 -6.31
C VAL A 105 18.52 13.53 -6.07
N ASN A 106 18.51 14.86 -6.07
CA ASN A 106 19.68 15.64 -5.69
C ASN A 106 19.64 15.85 -4.18
N ASP A 107 20.61 15.28 -3.47
CA ASP A 107 20.78 15.54 -2.05
C ASP A 107 21.21 16.99 -1.84
N ILE A 108 20.36 17.77 -1.16
CA ILE A 108 20.71 19.13 -0.76
C ILE A 108 21.32 19.06 0.64
N PHE A 109 22.63 19.21 0.70
CA PHE A 109 23.36 19.34 1.97
C PHE A 109 23.34 20.79 2.44
N CYS A 110 22.43 21.09 3.37
CA CYS A 110 22.41 22.39 4.04
C CYS A 110 23.50 22.42 5.12
N GLN A 111 24.35 23.45 5.09
CA GLN A 111 25.28 23.77 6.17
C GLN A 111 24.90 25.11 6.79
N SER A 112 25.02 25.21 8.11
CA SER A 112 24.84 26.49 8.80
C SER A 112 25.99 27.44 8.44
N LEU A 113 25.65 28.72 8.25
CA LEU A 113 26.67 29.74 8.09
C LEU A 113 27.33 30.06 9.44
N PRO A 114 28.59 30.53 9.47
CA PRO A 114 29.24 30.98 10.70
C PRO A 114 28.39 32.04 11.43
N GLY A 115 28.12 31.83 12.72
CA GLY A 115 27.27 32.70 13.53
C GLY A 115 25.77 32.38 13.47
N SER A 116 25.36 31.36 12.71
CA SER A 116 23.98 30.87 12.75
C SER A 116 23.68 30.25 14.13
N PRO A 117 22.47 30.45 14.68
CA PRO A 117 22.08 29.85 15.94
C PRO A 117 22.08 28.32 15.82
N LEU A 118 22.44 27.63 16.92
CA LEU A 118 22.45 26.15 16.99
C LEU A 118 21.09 25.54 16.64
N LYS A 119 20.02 26.31 16.82
CA LYS A 119 18.65 25.96 16.46
C LYS A 119 17.95 27.16 15.81
N PRO A 120 17.15 26.99 14.75
CA PRO A 120 16.38 28.09 14.18
C PRO A 120 15.40 28.67 15.21
N HIS A 121 15.42 29.97 15.43
CA HIS A 121 14.56 30.63 16.42
C HIS A 121 13.05 30.36 16.22
N LYS A 122 12.59 30.22 14.97
CA LYS A 122 11.20 29.84 14.68
C LYS A 122 10.85 28.44 15.15
N LEU A 123 11.81 27.50 15.07
CA LEU A 123 11.62 26.13 15.54
C LEU A 123 11.57 26.10 17.07
N GLU A 124 12.43 26.86 17.73
CA GLU A 124 12.46 27.01 19.18
C GLU A 124 11.15 27.61 19.72
N HIS A 125 10.61 28.63 19.04
CA HIS A 125 9.32 29.23 19.39
C HIS A 125 8.13 28.29 19.14
N LEU A 126 8.17 27.48 18.07
CA LEU A 126 7.14 26.47 17.78
C LEU A 126 7.14 25.35 18.83
N GLU A 127 8.30 24.90 19.28
CA GLU A 127 8.40 23.88 20.33
C GLU A 127 7.89 24.41 21.67
N GLN A 128 8.22 25.65 22.03
CA GLN A 128 7.66 26.31 23.20
C GLN A 128 6.14 26.42 23.11
N GLN A 129 5.60 26.77 21.93
CA GLN A 129 4.15 26.74 21.63
C GLN A 129 3.54 25.36 21.83
N GLN A 130 4.25 24.32 21.39
CA GLN A 130 3.80 22.95 21.50
C GLN A 130 3.82 22.44 22.94
N GLU A 131 4.78 22.89 23.77
CA GLU A 131 4.83 22.60 25.19
C GLU A 131 3.72 23.29 25.98
N MET A 132 3.41 24.56 25.69
CA MET A 132 2.34 25.26 26.39
C MET A 132 0.92 24.80 26.00
N MET A 133 0.76 24.13 24.86
CA MET A 133 -0.49 23.44 24.50
C MET A 133 -0.66 22.07 25.17
N LYS A 134 0.37 21.52 25.81
CA LYS A 134 0.23 20.31 26.63
C LYS A 134 -0.40 20.69 27.98
N MET A 135 -1.72 20.57 28.06
CA MET A 135 -2.49 20.73 29.31
C MET A 135 -1.89 19.88 30.45
N PRO A 136 -1.63 20.46 31.64
CA PRO A 136 -1.26 19.68 32.81
C PRO A 136 -2.53 19.13 33.49
N PHE A 137 -2.78 17.83 33.36
CA PHE A 137 -3.69 17.12 34.28
C PHE A 137 -3.09 17.18 35.69
N ARG A 138 -3.55 18.14 36.51
CA ARG A 138 -3.32 18.13 37.96
C ARG A 138 -4.16 17.03 38.59
N ARG A 139 -3.52 15.91 38.97
CA ARG A 139 -4.03 15.08 40.08
C ARG A 139 -3.59 15.73 41.40
N PRO A 140 -4.45 15.84 42.43
CA PRO A 140 -3.99 16.17 43.77
C PRO A 140 -3.10 15.02 44.26
N LYS A 141 -1.87 15.35 44.67
CA LYS A 141 -0.94 14.41 45.30
C LYS A 141 -0.92 14.75 46.79
N GLU A 142 -1.34 13.81 47.62
CA GLU A 142 -0.91 13.76 49.01
C GLU A 142 0.61 13.61 49.06
N GLU A 143 1.17 14.27 50.05
CA GLU A 143 2.59 14.37 50.36
C GLU A 143 3.18 13.00 50.71
N GLU A 144 4.38 12.71 50.23
CA GLU A 144 5.52 12.49 51.12
C GLU A 144 6.85 12.42 50.36
N ILE A 145 7.88 12.76 51.12
CA ILE A 145 9.19 13.27 50.74
C ILE A 145 10.19 12.11 50.60
N ASN A 146 11.08 12.13 49.59
CA ASN A 146 12.53 12.13 49.82
C ASN A 146 13.38 12.27 48.53
N SER A 147 14.49 12.98 48.76
CA SER A 147 15.48 13.57 47.85
C SER A 147 16.54 12.57 47.38
N ALA A 148 17.00 12.69 46.12
CA ALA A 148 18.43 12.66 45.75
C ALA A 148 18.67 12.91 44.24
N LYS A 149 19.21 14.10 43.94
CA LYS A 149 20.24 14.47 42.95
C LYS A 149 20.30 13.74 41.59
N GLU A 150 19.88 14.45 40.53
CA GLU A 150 20.32 14.24 39.15
C GLU A 150 21.67 14.93 38.90
N GLU A 151 22.68 14.16 38.49
CA GLU A 151 23.89 14.71 37.87
C GLU A 151 23.72 14.75 36.35
N LYS A 152 23.85 15.99 35.87
CA LYS A 152 23.94 16.43 34.49
C LYS A 152 25.27 15.95 33.91
N PHE A 153 25.25 15.13 32.86
CA PHE A 153 26.44 14.95 32.01
C PHE A 153 26.15 15.21 30.54
N SER A 154 27.01 16.07 30.00
CA SER A 154 27.02 16.72 28.70
C SER A 154 27.31 15.77 27.55
N SER A 155 26.60 15.99 26.45
CA SER A 155 26.98 15.52 25.11
C SER A 155 28.34 16.09 24.68
N PHE A 156 29.26 15.23 24.26
CA PHE A 156 30.44 15.58 23.46
C PHE A 156 30.54 14.64 22.26
N HIS A 157 30.83 15.23 21.10
CA HIS A 157 30.87 14.65 19.75
C HIS A 157 31.96 13.59 19.52
N LYS A 158 31.68 12.64 18.61
CA LYS A 158 32.44 12.40 17.35
C LYS A 158 31.76 11.35 16.44
N PRO A 159 31.45 11.66 15.17
CA PRO A 159 31.17 10.63 14.17
C PRO A 159 32.47 10.16 13.50
N VAL A 160 32.64 8.85 13.40
CA VAL A 160 33.61 8.20 12.51
C VAL A 160 32.85 7.77 11.26
N ALA A 161 33.41 8.08 10.09
CA ALA A 161 32.82 7.79 8.79
C ALA A 161 33.25 6.40 8.27
N VAL A 162 32.29 5.58 7.85
CA VAL A 162 32.29 4.54 6.78
C VAL A 162 30.80 4.23 6.58
N GLY A 163 30.11 4.36 5.44
CA GLY A 163 30.43 4.08 4.05
C GLY A 163 29.44 3.02 3.55
N THR A 164 28.29 3.43 2.98
CA THR A 164 27.41 2.76 1.97
C THR A 164 26.00 3.36 2.02
N SER A 165 25.64 4.17 1.02
CA SER A 165 24.31 4.78 0.88
C SER A 165 23.34 3.82 0.17
N GLN A 166 22.40 3.26 0.93
CA GLN A 166 21.19 2.64 0.38
C GLN A 166 20.20 3.72 -0.07
N LEU A 167 19.60 3.49 -1.24
CA LEU A 167 18.65 4.34 -1.94
C LEU A 167 17.28 4.30 -1.23
N LEU A 168 16.78 5.45 -0.77
CA LEU A 168 15.45 5.57 -0.15
C LEU A 168 14.41 5.99 -1.19
N THR A 169 13.42 5.14 -1.44
CA THR A 169 12.21 5.44 -2.23
C THR A 169 11.14 6.10 -1.36
N VAL A 170 10.34 6.96 -2.00
CA VAL A 170 9.36 7.86 -1.39
C VAL A 170 8.17 7.08 -0.79
N GLY A 171 8.03 7.15 0.53
CA GLY A 171 6.90 6.57 1.28
C GLY A 171 7.06 6.52 2.81
N THR A 172 8.18 6.97 3.39
CA THR A 172 8.51 6.71 4.80
C THR A 172 9.16 7.90 5.50
N THR A 173 8.39 8.93 5.88
CA THR A 173 8.96 10.03 6.71
C THR A 173 9.11 9.70 8.20
N HIS A 174 8.74 8.49 8.66
CA HIS A 174 9.03 8.04 10.03
C HIS A 174 9.47 6.58 10.19
N ILE A 175 9.40 5.75 9.14
CA ILE A 175 9.55 4.28 9.25
C ILE A 175 11.02 3.82 9.14
N SER A 176 11.89 4.63 8.53
CA SER A 176 13.31 4.30 8.28
C SER A 176 14.22 4.24 9.52
N LYS A 177 13.66 4.34 10.73
CA LYS A 177 14.41 4.28 12.00
C LYS A 177 13.92 3.21 12.99
N LEU A 178 12.83 2.51 12.69
CA LEU A 178 12.26 1.50 13.59
C LEU A 178 12.85 0.13 13.25
N THR A 179 13.35 -0.58 14.26
CA THR A 179 13.62 -2.01 14.10
C THR A 179 12.31 -2.76 13.92
N ASP A 180 12.34 -3.93 13.28
CA ASP A 180 11.14 -4.76 13.08
C ASP A 180 10.41 -5.06 14.40
N ASP A 181 11.15 -5.24 15.50
CA ASP A 181 10.58 -5.48 16.83
C ASP A 181 9.84 -4.27 17.38
N GLN A 182 10.36 -3.06 17.13
CA GLN A 182 9.70 -1.83 17.55
C GLN A 182 8.42 -1.60 16.72
N LEU A 183 8.49 -1.85 15.41
CA LEU A 183 7.33 -1.78 14.53
C LEU A 183 6.24 -2.76 14.95
N ILE A 184 6.59 -4.00 15.34
CA ILE A 184 5.65 -4.99 15.86
C ILE A 184 4.97 -4.48 17.13
N LYS A 185 5.73 -3.95 18.10
CA LYS A 185 5.18 -3.43 19.35
C LYS A 185 4.26 -2.24 19.12
N GLU A 186 4.66 -1.32 18.26
CA GLU A 186 3.85 -0.14 17.92
C GLU A 186 2.58 -0.53 17.14
N PHE A 187 2.69 -1.49 16.22
CA PHE A 187 1.53 -2.03 15.51
C PHE A 187 0.56 -2.73 16.47
N LEU A 188 1.01 -3.69 17.28
CA LEU A 188 0.14 -4.47 18.17
C LEU A 188 -0.47 -3.64 19.32
N SER A 189 0.17 -2.55 19.73
CA SER A 189 -0.42 -1.57 20.66
C SER A 189 -1.39 -0.60 19.99
N GLY A 190 -1.46 -0.64 18.66
CA GLY A 190 -2.24 0.28 17.83
C GLY A 190 -1.70 1.70 17.83
N SER A 191 -0.45 1.94 18.23
CA SER A 191 0.20 3.26 18.08
C SER A 191 0.65 3.51 16.64
N TYR A 192 0.95 2.44 15.91
CA TYR A 192 1.21 2.47 14.47
C TYR A 192 0.07 1.80 13.70
N CYS A 193 -0.28 2.39 12.57
CA CYS A 193 -1.38 1.92 11.71
C CYS A 193 -0.86 1.62 10.31
N PHE A 194 -1.38 0.57 9.69
CA PHE A 194 -1.10 0.30 8.29
C PHE A 194 -1.98 1.16 7.41
N HIS A 195 -1.35 1.79 6.42
CA HIS A 195 -2.02 2.62 5.43
C HIS A 195 -1.86 1.99 4.05
N GLY A 196 -2.87 2.16 3.20
CA GLY A 196 -2.79 1.75 1.81
C GLY A 196 -4.03 2.13 1.01
N GLY A 197 -4.32 1.37 -0.04
CA GLY A 197 -5.38 1.70 -0.99
C GLY A 197 -4.85 2.40 -2.25
N VAL A 198 -5.53 2.11 -3.37
CA VAL A 198 -5.19 2.58 -4.71
C VAL A 198 -6.31 3.45 -5.26
N GLY A 199 -5.98 4.42 -6.11
CA GLY A 199 -6.95 5.31 -6.73
C GLY A 199 -7.60 6.29 -5.73
N TRP A 200 -8.93 6.39 -5.79
CA TRP A 200 -9.72 7.36 -5.01
C TRP A 200 -9.70 7.06 -3.51
N TRP A 201 -9.83 5.79 -3.11
CA TRP A 201 -9.93 5.42 -1.70
C TRP A 201 -8.57 5.10 -1.09
N ARG A 202 -8.37 5.61 0.13
CA ARG A 202 -7.28 5.22 1.02
C ARG A 202 -7.86 4.52 2.24
N TYR A 203 -7.07 3.62 2.80
CA TYR A 203 -7.43 2.84 3.98
C TYR A 203 -6.40 3.05 5.08
N GLU A 204 -6.86 3.03 6.30
CA GLU A 204 -6.06 3.11 7.52
C GLU A 204 -6.57 2.04 8.48
N PHE A 205 -5.67 1.18 8.92
CA PHE A 205 -5.96 0.08 9.82
C PHE A 205 -5.05 0.15 11.04
N CYS A 206 -5.66 0.39 12.20
CA CYS A 206 -4.99 0.41 13.48
C CYS A 206 -5.41 -0.83 14.27
N TYR A 207 -4.45 -1.72 14.54
CA TYR A 207 -4.71 -2.96 15.25
C TYR A 207 -5.34 -2.71 16.63
N GLY A 208 -6.39 -3.45 16.94
CA GLY A 208 -7.11 -3.35 18.21
C GLY A 208 -7.85 -2.01 18.40
N LYS A 209 -8.02 -1.22 17.32
CA LYS A 209 -8.69 0.10 17.39
C LYS A 209 -9.77 0.24 16.32
N TYR A 210 -9.40 0.42 15.06
CA TYR A 210 -10.37 0.73 14.00
C TYR A 210 -9.83 0.46 12.60
N VAL A 211 -10.77 0.45 11.66
CA VAL A 211 -10.55 0.50 10.22
C VAL A 211 -11.25 1.73 9.67
N HIS A 212 -10.49 2.61 9.04
CA HIS A 212 -11.01 3.78 8.35
C HIS A 212 -10.81 3.67 6.84
N GLN A 213 -11.81 4.14 6.11
CA GLN A 213 -11.71 4.47 4.69
C GLN A 213 -11.74 5.99 4.57
N TYR A 214 -10.86 6.57 3.77
CA TYR A 214 -10.87 8.01 3.56
C TYR A 214 -10.47 8.39 2.14
N HIS A 215 -10.93 9.56 1.71
CA HIS A 215 -10.46 10.24 0.51
C HIS A 215 -10.03 11.65 0.91
N LYS A 216 -8.97 12.16 0.27
CA LYS A 216 -8.50 13.52 0.48
C LYS A 216 -8.55 14.28 -0.84
N ASP A 217 -9.46 15.22 -0.91
CA ASP A 217 -9.58 16.17 -2.00
C ASP A 217 -8.76 17.44 -1.65
N LYS A 218 -8.24 18.13 -2.67
CA LYS A 218 -7.53 19.40 -2.50
C LYS A 218 -8.48 20.52 -2.06
N GLU A 219 -9.75 20.47 -2.47
CA GLU A 219 -10.72 21.53 -2.18
C GLU A 219 -11.59 21.21 -0.96
N ASN A 220 -12.08 19.96 -0.85
CA ASN A 220 -13.08 19.58 0.14
C ASN A 220 -12.51 18.95 1.43
N GLY A 221 -11.18 18.81 1.53
CA GLY A 221 -10.53 18.24 2.70
C GLY A 221 -10.57 16.70 2.75
N LYS A 222 -10.49 16.12 3.96
CA LYS A 222 -10.45 14.67 4.18
C LYS A 222 -11.83 14.16 4.59
N THR A 223 -12.50 13.41 3.72
CA THR A 223 -13.71 12.66 4.06
C THR A 223 -13.29 11.32 4.63
N THR A 224 -13.71 11.00 5.85
CA THR A 224 -13.37 9.74 6.54
C THR A 224 -14.65 9.00 6.90
N ILE A 225 -14.67 7.70 6.60
CA ILE A 225 -15.75 6.76 6.93
C ILE A 225 -15.16 5.73 7.88
N VAL A 226 -15.84 5.50 9.00
CA VAL A 226 -15.51 4.42 9.93
C VAL A 226 -16.10 3.13 9.40
N VAL A 227 -15.23 2.21 8.96
CA VAL A 227 -15.65 0.93 8.40
C VAL A 227 -15.94 -0.07 9.51
N GLY A 228 -15.16 -0.01 10.59
CA GLY A 228 -15.38 -0.80 11.80
C GLY A 228 -14.45 -0.37 12.92
N THR A 229 -14.86 -0.66 14.14
CA THR A 229 -14.14 -0.43 15.39
C THR A 229 -13.93 -1.76 16.11
N TRP A 230 -12.86 -1.83 16.89
CA TRP A 230 -12.50 -3.02 17.62
C TRP A 230 -13.33 -3.16 18.89
N ASN A 231 -13.92 -4.33 19.08
CA ASN A 231 -14.49 -4.76 20.33
C ASN A 231 -14.07 -6.20 20.59
N LYS A 232 -13.43 -6.45 21.73
CA LYS A 232 -12.83 -7.76 22.03
C LYS A 232 -13.90 -8.82 22.20
N GLU A 233 -14.98 -8.50 22.91
CA GLU A 233 -16.08 -9.41 23.21
C GLU A 233 -16.81 -9.82 21.93
N GLU A 234 -17.16 -8.85 21.06
CA GLU A 234 -17.77 -9.13 19.75
C GLU A 234 -16.87 -9.98 18.86
N HIS A 235 -15.56 -9.72 18.87
CA HIS A 235 -14.61 -10.53 18.11
C HIS A 235 -14.55 -11.97 18.61
N LEU A 236 -14.55 -12.19 19.93
CA LEU A 236 -14.56 -13.54 20.52
C LEU A 236 -15.83 -14.31 20.12
N GLU A 237 -16.99 -13.67 20.19
CA GLU A 237 -18.26 -14.27 19.74
C GLU A 237 -18.24 -14.60 18.25
N TRP A 238 -17.64 -13.73 17.42
CA TRP A 238 -17.45 -13.97 16.00
C TRP A 238 -16.49 -15.15 15.77
N ALA A 239 -15.38 -15.22 16.48
CA ALA A 239 -14.32 -16.23 16.33
C ALA A 239 -14.78 -17.63 16.74
N GLN A 240 -15.78 -17.75 17.63
CA GLN A 240 -16.39 -19.04 17.94
C GLN A 240 -17.21 -19.62 16.77
N LYS A 241 -17.74 -18.76 15.91
CA LYS A 241 -18.60 -19.13 14.78
C LYS A 241 -17.86 -19.12 13.44
N ASN A 242 -16.62 -18.65 13.41
CA ASN A 242 -15.84 -18.42 12.20
C ASN A 242 -14.40 -18.90 12.37
N VAL A 243 -13.72 -19.17 11.25
CA VAL A 243 -12.32 -19.59 11.28
C VAL A 243 -11.42 -18.37 11.48
N ALA A 244 -10.97 -18.14 12.71
CA ALA A 244 -10.08 -17.03 13.04
C ALA A 244 -8.61 -17.25 12.63
N ARG A 245 -8.18 -18.51 12.45
CA ARG A 245 -6.83 -18.88 12.00
C ARG A 245 -6.86 -19.90 10.88
N THR A 246 -6.03 -19.71 9.87
CA THR A 246 -5.79 -20.72 8.82
C THR A 246 -4.34 -21.14 8.82
N TYR A 247 -4.10 -22.42 8.58
CA TYR A 247 -2.77 -23.02 8.63
C TYR A 247 -2.25 -23.35 7.24
N HIS A 248 -0.93 -23.37 7.11
CA HIS A 248 -0.23 -24.04 6.02
C HIS A 248 0.50 -25.26 6.55
N HIS A 249 0.41 -26.36 5.81
CA HIS A 249 1.30 -27.50 5.98
C HIS A 249 2.60 -27.19 5.24
N LYS A 250 3.71 -27.14 5.97
CA LYS A 250 5.05 -27.16 5.34
C LYS A 250 5.41 -28.60 5.00
N ASP A 251 6.25 -28.79 3.99
CA ASP A 251 6.72 -30.10 3.53
C ASP A 251 7.42 -30.91 4.65
N ASP A 252 7.97 -30.21 5.65
CA ASP A 252 8.59 -30.80 6.86
C ASP A 252 7.58 -31.27 7.92
N GLY A 253 6.27 -31.21 7.66
CA GLY A 253 5.21 -31.58 8.59
C GLY A 253 4.87 -30.54 9.67
N LEU A 254 5.63 -29.43 9.74
CA LEU A 254 5.35 -28.31 10.64
C LEU A 254 4.13 -27.50 10.15
N GLN A 255 3.15 -27.27 11.02
CA GLN A 255 2.04 -26.35 10.75
C GLN A 255 2.41 -24.94 11.20
N THR A 256 2.35 -23.98 10.28
CA THR A 256 2.52 -22.55 10.62
C THR A 256 1.24 -21.79 10.30
N VAL A 257 0.93 -20.77 11.11
CA VAL A 257 -0.26 -19.94 10.88
C VAL A 257 -0.04 -19.10 9.61
N LYS A 258 -0.87 -19.31 8.59
CA LYS A 258 -0.83 -18.56 7.32
C LYS A 258 -1.45 -17.17 7.46
N MET A 259 -2.56 -17.11 8.18
CA MET A 259 -3.41 -15.94 8.25
C MET A 259 -4.23 -15.96 9.53
N VAL A 260 -4.39 -14.80 10.13
CA VAL A 260 -5.39 -14.55 11.18
C VAL A 260 -6.48 -13.61 10.68
N SER A 261 -7.70 -13.80 11.18
CA SER A 261 -8.87 -12.99 10.84
C SER A 261 -9.45 -12.34 12.09
N HIS A 262 -9.64 -11.03 12.04
CA HIS A 262 -10.22 -10.23 13.12
C HIS A 262 -11.49 -9.56 12.67
N TYR A 263 -12.47 -9.49 13.57
CA TYR A 263 -13.75 -8.85 13.31
C TYR A 263 -13.77 -7.45 13.94
N TYR A 264 -14.21 -6.47 13.14
CA TYR A 264 -14.41 -5.08 13.56
C TYR A 264 -15.85 -4.69 13.21
N GLY A 265 -16.64 -4.38 14.23
CA GLY A 265 -18.05 -4.01 14.12
C GLY A 265 -18.28 -2.52 14.34
N ASN A 266 -19.54 -2.09 14.48
CA ASN A 266 -19.89 -0.72 14.90
C ASN A 266 -19.25 0.40 14.06
N GLY A 267 -19.20 0.23 12.74
CA GLY A 267 -18.83 1.29 11.81
C GLY A 267 -19.96 2.29 11.59
N ASP A 268 -19.72 3.29 10.74
CA ASP A 268 -20.73 4.28 10.36
C ASP A 268 -21.95 3.60 9.75
N VAL A 269 -23.14 4.17 10.00
CA VAL A 269 -24.41 3.63 9.48
C VAL A 269 -24.41 3.68 7.96
N CYS A 270 -24.72 2.53 7.36
CA CYS A 270 -24.85 2.35 5.92
C CYS A 270 -26.17 2.97 5.44
N ASP A 271 -26.10 3.84 4.45
CA ASP A 271 -27.27 4.43 3.79
C ASP A 271 -28.14 3.41 3.06
N LEU A 272 -27.52 2.35 2.53
CA LEU A 272 -28.23 1.31 1.76
C LEU A 272 -28.95 0.29 2.64
N THR A 273 -28.41 -0.04 3.80
CA THR A 273 -28.91 -1.13 4.66
C THR A 273 -29.44 -0.66 6.01
N ASP A 274 -29.19 0.60 6.36
CA ASP A 274 -29.48 1.22 7.66
C ASP A 274 -28.85 0.48 8.85
N LYS A 275 -27.79 -0.30 8.59
CA LYS A 275 -27.02 -1.04 9.59
C LYS A 275 -25.60 -0.48 9.69
N PRO A 276 -24.95 -0.57 10.88
CA PRO A 276 -23.54 -0.26 11.01
C PRO A 276 -22.69 -1.05 10.03
N ARG A 277 -21.70 -0.39 9.40
CA ARG A 277 -20.68 -1.07 8.61
C ARG A 277 -19.87 -2.03 9.49
N GLN A 278 -19.39 -3.11 8.89
CA GLN A 278 -18.58 -4.12 9.56
C GLN A 278 -17.48 -4.63 8.63
N VAL A 279 -16.33 -5.01 9.18
CA VAL A 279 -15.19 -5.50 8.40
C VAL A 279 -14.49 -6.67 9.08
N THR A 280 -14.17 -7.68 8.27
CA THR A 280 -13.26 -8.76 8.66
C THR A 280 -11.86 -8.46 8.13
N VAL A 281 -10.93 -8.16 9.03
CA VAL A 281 -9.52 -7.90 8.70
C VAL A 281 -8.76 -9.23 8.62
N LYS A 282 -8.12 -9.49 7.49
CA LYS A 282 -7.31 -10.68 7.22
C LYS A 282 -5.84 -10.28 7.16
N LEU A 283 -5.09 -10.61 8.20
CA LEU A 283 -3.64 -10.39 8.28
C LEU A 283 -2.93 -11.62 7.71
N LYS A 284 -2.10 -11.41 6.69
CA LYS A 284 -1.36 -12.48 6.01
C LYS A 284 0.12 -12.17 5.96
N CYS A 285 0.91 -13.21 6.12
CA CYS A 285 2.34 -13.15 5.82
C CYS A 285 2.54 -13.09 4.31
N LYS A 286 3.39 -12.17 3.87
CA LYS A 286 3.88 -12.09 2.50
C LYS A 286 5.35 -11.70 2.54
N GLU A 287 6.21 -12.62 2.14
CA GLU A 287 7.65 -12.36 2.04
C GLU A 287 7.93 -11.30 0.97
N SER A 288 8.89 -10.43 1.26
CA SER A 288 9.34 -9.34 0.40
C SER A 288 10.78 -8.98 0.76
N ASP A 289 11.53 -8.46 -0.22
CA ASP A 289 12.89 -7.95 -0.02
C ASP A 289 12.90 -6.66 0.82
N SER A 290 11.75 -5.98 0.91
CA SER A 290 11.56 -4.80 1.77
C SER A 290 10.81 -5.20 3.05
N PRO A 291 11.44 -5.11 4.24
CA PRO A 291 10.81 -5.51 5.51
C PRO A 291 9.59 -4.65 5.88
N HIS A 292 9.48 -3.46 5.30
CA HIS A 292 8.40 -2.50 5.53
C HIS A 292 7.34 -2.48 4.43
N ALA A 293 7.40 -3.42 3.47
CA ALA A 293 6.38 -3.52 2.44
C ALA A 293 5.03 -3.89 3.07
N VAL A 294 3.98 -3.14 2.74
CA VAL A 294 2.62 -3.41 3.20
C VAL A 294 1.68 -3.26 2.00
N THR A 295 0.91 -4.31 1.72
CA THR A 295 -0.20 -4.25 0.76
C THR A 295 -1.52 -4.25 1.54
N VAL A 296 -2.33 -3.21 1.34
CA VAL A 296 -3.67 -3.10 1.92
C VAL A 296 -4.70 -2.99 0.81
N TYR A 297 -5.71 -3.85 0.84
CA TYR A 297 -6.81 -3.85 -0.13
C TYR A 297 -8.14 -4.16 0.54
N MET A 298 -9.22 -3.63 -0.01
CA MET A 298 -10.59 -3.80 0.52
C MET A 298 -11.47 -4.51 -0.52
N LEU A 299 -12.27 -5.47 -0.05
CA LEU A 299 -13.31 -6.12 -0.84
C LEU A 299 -14.66 -5.92 -0.15
N GLU A 300 -15.71 -5.65 -0.92
CA GLU A 300 -17.10 -5.51 -0.43
C GLU A 300 -17.96 -6.65 -1.01
N PRO A 301 -17.92 -7.86 -0.43
CA PRO A 301 -18.72 -8.99 -0.91
C PRO A 301 -20.23 -8.77 -0.78
N HIS A 302 -20.66 -7.98 0.20
CA HIS A 302 -22.05 -7.55 0.39
C HIS A 302 -22.06 -6.08 0.79
N SER A 303 -23.16 -5.37 0.48
CA SER A 303 -23.31 -3.95 0.81
C SER A 303 -23.01 -3.70 2.29
N CYS A 304 -22.01 -2.84 2.56
CA CYS A 304 -21.57 -2.44 3.89
C CYS A 304 -20.98 -3.56 4.77
N GLN A 305 -20.62 -4.69 4.16
CA GLN A 305 -19.82 -5.75 4.80
C GLN A 305 -18.52 -5.93 4.03
N TYR A 306 -17.41 -5.72 4.72
CA TYR A 306 -16.11 -5.62 4.06
C TYR A 306 -15.14 -6.72 4.49
N ILE A 307 -14.16 -6.98 3.63
CA ILE A 307 -12.98 -7.78 3.94
C ILE A 307 -11.76 -6.91 3.64
N LEU A 308 -10.99 -6.60 4.68
CA LEU A 308 -9.73 -5.87 4.55
C LEU A 308 -8.58 -6.89 4.53
N GLY A 309 -7.87 -7.00 3.41
CA GLY A 309 -6.64 -7.78 3.33
C GLY A 309 -5.44 -6.91 3.66
N VAL A 310 -4.60 -7.38 4.59
CA VAL A 310 -3.31 -6.76 4.91
C VAL A 310 -2.22 -7.81 4.75
N GLU A 311 -1.27 -7.54 3.86
CA GLU A 311 -0.14 -8.42 3.56
C GLU A 311 1.17 -7.68 3.85
N SER A 312 2.03 -8.25 4.70
CA SER A 312 3.32 -7.64 5.02
C SER A 312 4.34 -8.68 5.54
N PRO A 313 5.65 -8.48 5.32
CA PRO A 313 6.69 -9.34 5.91
C PRO A 313 6.71 -9.28 7.44
N VAL A 314 6.39 -8.12 8.04
CA VAL A 314 6.38 -7.98 9.51
C VAL A 314 5.32 -8.89 10.16
N ILE A 315 4.22 -9.17 9.44
CA ILE A 315 3.16 -10.08 9.90
C ILE A 315 3.71 -11.52 10.02
N CYS A 316 4.66 -11.93 9.17
CA CYS A 316 5.25 -13.26 9.22
C CYS A 316 5.90 -13.59 10.58
N LYS A 317 6.42 -12.57 11.28
CA LYS A 317 7.09 -12.73 12.58
C LYS A 317 6.12 -12.94 13.74
N ILE A 318 4.85 -12.56 13.57
CA ILE A 318 3.87 -12.53 14.66
C ILE A 318 2.72 -13.52 14.48
N LEU A 319 2.48 -14.06 13.27
CA LEU A 319 1.34 -14.96 13.03
C LEU A 319 1.33 -16.19 13.94
N ASP A 320 2.50 -16.77 14.22
CA ASP A 320 2.60 -17.95 15.08
C ASP A 320 2.36 -17.64 16.57
N THR A 321 2.30 -16.36 16.95
CA THR A 321 1.90 -15.92 18.31
C THR A 321 0.39 -15.91 18.52
N ALA A 322 -0.40 -16.18 17.47
CA ALA A 322 -1.84 -16.09 17.50
C ALA A 322 -2.47 -17.17 18.38
N ASP A 323 -3.34 -16.78 19.31
CA ASP A 323 -4.14 -17.71 20.11
C ASP A 323 -5.26 -18.38 19.30
N GLU A 324 -6.09 -19.23 19.92
CA GLU A 324 -7.19 -19.92 19.23
C GLU A 324 -8.22 -19.02 18.56
N TYR A 325 -8.37 -17.79 19.05
CA TYR A 325 -9.26 -16.76 18.51
C TYR A 325 -8.55 -15.84 17.52
N GLY A 326 -7.28 -16.11 17.20
CA GLY A 326 -6.48 -15.34 16.25
C GLY A 326 -5.86 -14.09 16.84
N LEU A 327 -5.95 -13.83 18.15
CA LEU A 327 -5.36 -12.66 18.80
C LEU A 327 -3.83 -12.80 18.83
N LEU A 328 -3.14 -11.79 18.29
CA LEU A 328 -1.68 -11.74 18.21
C LEU A 328 -1.07 -11.16 19.49
N SER A 329 0.14 -11.60 19.83
CA SER A 329 0.92 -11.09 20.94
C SER A 329 2.34 -10.72 20.51
N VAL A 330 3.04 -9.93 21.33
CA VAL A 330 4.44 -9.58 21.05
C VAL A 330 5.29 -10.83 21.23
N PRO A 331 6.12 -11.24 20.24
CA PRO A 331 7.03 -12.37 20.39
C PRO A 331 7.94 -12.18 21.61
N SER A 332 8.18 -13.28 22.35
CA SER A 332 8.98 -13.29 23.58
C SER A 332 10.48 -13.18 23.32
#